data_AF-A0A7G9GDH5-F1
#
_entry.id   AF-A0A7G9GDH5-F1
#
_cell.length_a   1.000
_cell.length_b   1.000
_cell.length_c   1.000
_cell.angle_alpha   90.00
_cell.angle_beta   90.00
_cell.angle_gamma   90.00
#
_symmetry.space_group_name_H-M   'P 1'
#
loop_
_entity.id
_entity.type
_entity.pdbx_description
1 polymer ?
#
loop_
_entity_poly.entity_id
_entity_poly.type
_entity_poly.pdbx_seq_one_letter_code
_entity_poly.pdbx_strand_id
1 'polypeptide(L)'
;MIKYLILYFPMLIFSGATLPFEVMPEFVQRFVGVFPMIQGIQLMKATFLVLPLEHAGLPIVIMLDVTLVCGGIAVKCFKWE
;
A
#
# COMPACT_ATOMS: atom_id res chain seq x y z
N MET A 1 27.39 0.01 -1.16
CA MET A 1 26.64 -1.03 -1.90
C MET A 1 25.65 -1.77 -0.99
N ILE A 2 26.09 -2.38 0.14
CA ILE A 2 25.24 -3.13 1.09
C ILE A 2 24.09 -2.32 1.72
N LYS A 3 24.27 -1.01 1.97
CA LYS A 3 23.23 -0.17 2.60
C LYS A 3 21.96 -0.02 1.75
N TYR A 4 22.09 -0.07 0.42
CA TYR A 4 20.94 -0.02 -0.49
C TYR A 4 20.18 -1.34 -0.51
N LEU A 5 20.88 -2.48 -0.42
CA LEU A 5 20.25 -3.80 -0.39
C LEU A 5 19.34 -3.95 0.84
N ILE A 6 19.77 -3.44 2.00
CA ILE A 6 18.98 -3.47 3.25
C ILE A 6 17.70 -2.63 3.16
N LEU A 7 17.67 -1.55 2.36
CA LEU A 7 16.45 -0.78 2.11
C LEU A 7 15.58 -1.41 1.01
N TYR A 8 16.22 -1.96 -0.02
CA TYR A 8 15.54 -2.44 -1.23
C TYR A 8 14.87 -3.81 -1.02
N PHE A 9 15.49 -4.67 -0.21
CA PHE A 9 14.98 -6.01 0.09
C PHE A 9 13.63 -5.99 0.84
N PRO A 10 13.45 -5.22 1.93
CA PRO A 10 12.14 -5.09 2.56
C PRO A 10 11.12 -4.46 1.61
N MET A 11 11.49 -3.50 0.77
CA MET A 11 10.59 -2.93 -0.25
C MET A 11 10.09 -3.98 -1.25
N LEU A 12 10.95 -4.90 -1.69
CA LEU A 12 10.60 -6.01 -2.59
C LEU A 12 9.69 -7.07 -1.94
N ILE A 13 9.96 -7.40 -0.67
CA ILE A 13 9.14 -8.34 0.11
C ILE A 13 7.75 -7.74 0.37
N PHE A 14 7.70 -6.48 0.79
CA PHE A 14 6.46 -5.76 1.07
C PHE A 14 5.68 -5.38 -0.20
N SER A 15 6.26 -5.57 -1.38
CA SER A 15 5.55 -5.36 -2.64
C SER A 15 4.51 -6.43 -2.96
N GLY A 16 4.50 -7.55 -2.22
CA GLY A 16 3.59 -8.66 -2.51
C GLY A 16 3.93 -9.42 -3.81
N ALA A 17 4.95 -8.97 -4.54
CA ALA A 17 5.45 -9.60 -5.77
C ALA A 17 6.20 -10.91 -5.52
N THR A 18 6.69 -11.13 -4.29
CA THR A 18 7.45 -12.32 -3.90
C THR A 18 6.73 -13.18 -2.85
N LEU A 19 5.96 -12.56 -1.95
CA LEU A 19 5.15 -13.24 -0.93
C LEU A 19 3.70 -12.76 -1.04
N PRO A 20 2.72 -13.64 -1.34
CA PRO A 20 1.32 -13.25 -1.42
C PRO A 20 0.85 -12.73 -0.06
N PHE A 21 0.00 -11.71 -0.09
CA PHE A 21 -0.47 -11.02 1.11
C PHE A 21 -1.11 -11.97 2.12
N GLU A 22 -1.72 -13.06 1.66
CA GLU A 22 -2.41 -14.06 2.48
C GLU A 22 -1.50 -14.88 3.41
N VAL A 23 -0.20 -15.00 3.11
CA VAL A 23 0.73 -15.80 3.92
C VAL A 23 1.55 -14.94 4.90
N MET A 24 1.38 -13.62 4.86
CA MET A 24 2.02 -12.72 5.82
C MET A 24 1.30 -12.76 7.17
N PRO A 25 2.05 -12.69 8.29
CA PRO A 25 1.44 -12.58 9.62
C PRO A 25 0.64 -11.28 9.75
N GLU A 26 -0.46 -11.32 10.50
CA GLU A 26 -1.43 -10.22 10.63
C GLU A 26 -0.78 -8.87 11.02
N PHE A 27 0.26 -8.93 11.85
CA PHE A 27 1.01 -7.74 12.26
C PHE A 27 1.66 -7.02 11.07
N VAL A 28 2.25 -7.79 10.16
CA VAL A 28 2.90 -7.26 8.96
C VAL A 28 1.84 -6.80 7.96
N GLN A 29 0.78 -7.59 7.76
CA GLN A 29 -0.34 -7.23 6.89
C GLN A 29 -0.97 -5.89 7.27
N ARG A 30 -1.16 -5.60 8.57
CA ARG A 30 -1.65 -4.28 8.99
C ARG A 30 -0.69 -3.15 8.61
N PHE A 31 0.61 -3.37 8.77
CA PHE A 31 1.62 -2.36 8.47
C PHE A 31 1.71 -2.06 6.97
N VAL A 32 1.73 -3.11 6.15
CA VAL A 32 1.77 -2.96 4.69
C VAL A 32 0.40 -2.65 4.08
N GLY A 33 -0.70 -2.92 4.78
CA GLY A 33 -2.05 -2.55 4.35
C GLY A 33 -2.32 -1.05 4.32
N VAL A 34 -1.51 -0.24 5.03
CA VAL A 34 -1.54 1.23 4.93
C VAL A 34 -0.80 1.73 3.70
N PHE A 35 0.09 0.91 3.12
CA PHE A 35 0.80 1.32 1.91
C PHE A 35 -0.17 1.30 0.72
N PRO A 36 -0.25 2.41 -0.05
CA PRO A 36 -1.15 2.51 -1.21
C PRO A 36 -0.87 1.42 -2.25
N MET A 37 0.38 0.95 -2.32
CA MET A 37 0.79 -0.09 -3.27
C MET A 37 0.11 -1.44 -3.00
N ILE A 38 0.00 -1.85 -1.74
CA ILE A 38 -0.71 -3.09 -1.36
C ILE A 38 -2.20 -3.00 -1.68
N GLN A 39 -2.79 -1.84 -1.40
CA GLN A 39 -4.21 -1.59 -1.67
C GLN A 39 -4.52 -1.67 -3.16
N GLY A 40 -3.63 -1.16 -4.01
CA GLY A 40 -3.71 -1.31 -5.46
C GLY A 40 -3.66 -2.78 -5.92
N ILE A 41 -2.77 -3.59 -5.36
CA ILE A 41 -2.64 -5.02 -5.70
C ILE A 41 -3.89 -5.81 -5.26
N GLN A 42 -4.42 -5.53 -4.07
CA GLN A 42 -5.68 -6.14 -3.58
C GLN A 42 -6.87 -5.81 -4.49
N LEU A 43 -6.97 -4.56 -4.94
CA LEU A 43 -8.03 -4.13 -5.86
C LEU A 43 -7.89 -4.85 -7.21
N MET A 44 -6.68 -4.89 -7.77
CA MET A 44 -6.42 -5.61 -9.02
C MET A 44 -6.77 -7.09 -8.90
N LYS A 45 -6.36 -7.76 -7.81
CA LYS A 45 -6.72 -9.16 -7.54
C LYS A 45 -8.24 -9.38 -7.45
N ALA A 46 -8.96 -8.51 -6.76
CA ALA A 46 -10.42 -8.59 -6.64
C ALA A 46 -11.12 -8.49 -8.01
N THR A 47 -10.63 -7.60 -8.89
CA THR A 47 -11.14 -7.46 -10.26
C THR A 47 -10.82 -8.67 -11.13
N PHE A 48 -9.62 -9.25 -10.99
CA PHE A 48 -9.20 -10.43 -11.77
C PHE A 48 -9.90 -11.72 -11.35
N LEU A 49 -10.20 -11.90 -10.06
CA LEU A 49 -10.87 -13.10 -9.55
C LEU A 49 -12.41 -12.99 -9.49
N VAL A 50 -12.99 -11.83 -9.84
CA VAL A 50 -14.44 -11.54 -9.71
C VAL A 50 -14.96 -11.90 -8.30
N LEU A 51 -14.13 -11.69 -7.28
CA LEU A 51 -14.55 -11.92 -5.90
C LEU A 51 -15.50 -10.79 -5.48
N PRO A 52 -16.53 -11.09 -4.66
CA PRO A 52 -17.47 -10.08 -4.20
C PRO A 52 -16.71 -8.99 -3.45
N LEU A 53 -16.92 -7.77 -3.91
CA LEU A 53 -16.26 -6.54 -3.51
C LEU A 53 -16.71 -6.07 -2.11
N GLU A 54 -16.99 -6.97 -1.17
CA GLU A 54 -17.49 -6.62 0.16
C GLU A 54 -16.48 -5.82 0.99
N HIS A 55 -15.19 -5.88 0.62
CA HIS A 55 -14.11 -5.23 1.34
C HIS A 55 -13.38 -4.14 0.55
N ALA A 56 -13.71 -3.85 -0.71
CA ALA A 56 -12.93 -2.86 -1.48
C ALA A 56 -13.26 -1.39 -1.16
N GLY A 57 -14.32 -1.13 -0.40
CA GLY A 57 -14.55 0.20 0.18
C GLY A 57 -13.40 0.62 1.11
N LEU A 58 -12.82 -0.34 1.84
CA LEU A 58 -11.76 -0.11 2.82
C LEU A 58 -10.43 0.37 2.17
N PRO A 59 -9.87 -0.28 1.12
CA PRO A 59 -8.70 0.24 0.42
C PRO A 59 -8.98 1.55 -0.32
N ILE A 60 -10.18 1.77 -0.87
CA ILE A 60 -10.53 3.03 -1.52
C ILE A 60 -10.51 4.19 -0.51
N VAL A 61 -11.09 3.99 0.67
CA VAL A 61 -11.11 5.00 1.75
C VAL A 61 -9.70 5.34 2.22
N ILE A 62 -8.83 4.34 2.41
CA ILE A 62 -7.45 4.57 2.85
C ILE A 62 -6.63 5.28 1.75
N MET A 63 -6.78 4.90 0.48
CA MET A 63 -6.12 5.62 -0.62
C MET A 63 -6.57 7.08 -0.72
N LEU A 64 -7.86 7.35 -0.49
CA LEU A 64 -8.40 8.71 -0.44
C LEU A 64 -7.80 9.50 0.72
N ASP A 65 -7.81 8.94 1.93
CA ASP A 65 -7.28 9.57 3.14
C ASP A 65 -5.78 9.89 2.99
N VAL A 66 -4.98 8.92 2.52
CA VAL A 66 -3.55 9.09 2.25
C VAL A 66 -3.32 10.19 1.21
N THR A 67 -4.13 10.23 0.15
CA THR A 67 -4.02 11.26 -0.90
C THR A 67 -4.37 12.64 -0.37
N LEU A 68 -5.38 12.74 0.51
CA LEU A 68 -5.81 14.00 1.12
C LEU A 68 -4.78 14.52 2.13
N VAL A 69 -4.23 13.64 2.96
CA VAL A 69 -3.18 13.97 3.93
C VAL A 69 -1.90 14.35 3.21
N CYS A 70 -1.43 13.53 2.27
CA CYS A 70 -0.20 13.79 1.52
C CYS A 70 -0.36 15.03 0.62
N GLY A 71 -1.52 15.17 -0.04
CA GLY A 71 -1.85 16.36 -0.84
C GLY A 71 -1.95 17.62 0.01
N GLY A 72 -2.56 17.55 1.19
CA GLY A 72 -2.65 18.66 2.13
C GLY A 72 -1.28 19.10 2.67
N ILE A 73 -0.43 18.13 3.03
CA ILE A 73 0.96 18.38 3.44
C ILE A 73 1.75 18.96 2.26
N ALA A 74 1.62 18.38 1.06
CA ALA A 74 2.28 18.86 -0.14
C ALA A 74 1.88 20.32 -0.41
N VAL A 75 0.59 20.65 -0.46
CA VAL A 75 0.12 22.03 -0.67
C VAL A 75 0.62 22.97 0.44
N LYS A 76 0.69 22.53 1.70
CA LYS A 76 1.25 23.34 2.80
C LYS A 76 2.77 23.54 2.69
N CYS A 77 3.53 22.52 2.30
CA CYS A 77 4.98 22.59 2.10
C CYS A 77 5.36 23.32 0.80
N PHE A 78 4.55 23.22 -0.25
CA PHE A 78 4.83 23.84 -1.55
C PHE A 78 4.36 25.29 -1.66
N LYS A 79 3.48 25.77 -0.76
CA LYS A 79 2.99 27.16 -0.77
C LYS A 79 3.89 28.18 -0.06
N TRP A 80 5.14 27.83 0.24
CA TRP A 80 6.08 28.73 0.90
C TRP A 80 7.53 28.52 0.44
N GLU A 81 7.71 28.36 -0.87
CA GLU A 81 8.94 28.72 -1.59
C GLU A 81 8.58 29.58 -2.80
#